data_AF-A0AAX2ITW3-F1
#
_entry.id   AF-A0AAX2ITW3-F1
#
_cell.length_a   1.000
_cell.length_b   1.000
_cell.length_c   1.000
_cell.angle_alpha   90.00
_cell.angle_beta   90.00
_cell.angle_gamma   90.00
#
_symmetry.space_group_name_H-M   'P 1'
#
loop_
_entity.id
_entity.type
_entity.pdbx_description
1 polymer ?
#
loop_
_entity_poly.entity_id
_entity_poly.type
_entity_poly.pdbx_seq_one_letter_code
_entity_poly.pdbx_strand_id
1 'polypeptide(L)'
;MGFYLYKGLKKPLVFFGLKGKYIFYAGGVIAGGVVAALILSKLGLLGSLLGLIVTGGGVYFIFKRQDNYGLYDKTKTSIRF
;
A
#
# COMPACT_ATOMS: atom_id res chain seq x y z
N MET A 1 -9.60 -23.68 31.15
CA MET A 1 -8.63 -22.74 30.53
C MET A 1 -8.91 -22.71 29.03
N GLY A 2 -9.60 -21.68 28.55
CA GLY A 2 -9.99 -21.57 27.14
C GLY A 2 -8.89 -20.90 26.34
N PHE A 3 -8.30 -21.62 25.38
CA PHE A 3 -7.45 -21.01 24.37
C PHE A 3 -8.31 -20.07 23.52
N TYR A 4 -7.86 -18.82 23.35
CA TYR A 4 -8.41 -17.94 22.33
C TYR A 4 -8.02 -18.52 20.97
N LEU A 5 -8.85 -19.43 20.46
CA LEU A 5 -8.78 -19.94 19.10
C LEU A 5 -9.01 -18.72 18.20
N TYR A 6 -7.92 -18.18 17.67
CA TYR A 6 -7.95 -17.09 16.70
C TYR A 6 -8.73 -17.63 15.50
N LYS A 7 -10.01 -17.25 15.38
CA LYS A 7 -10.85 -17.63 14.24
C LYS A 7 -10.08 -17.23 12.99
N GLY A 8 -9.78 -18.21 12.13
CA GLY A 8 -8.93 -18.06 10.95
C GLY A 8 -9.19 -16.73 10.27
N LEU A 9 -8.13 -15.90 10.20
CA LEU A 9 -8.14 -14.54 9.69
C LEU A 9 -8.91 -14.54 8.36
N LYS A 10 -10.06 -13.85 8.31
CA LYS A 10 -10.90 -13.81 7.10
C LYS A 10 -10.03 -13.44 5.90
N LYS A 11 -10.18 -14.15 4.78
CA LYS A 11 -9.42 -13.90 3.56
C LYS A 11 -9.58 -12.41 3.19
N PRO A 12 -8.49 -11.63 3.16
CA PRO A 12 -8.58 -10.21 2.88
C PRO A 12 -9.01 -10.00 1.44
N LEU A 13 -9.67 -8.88 1.15
CA LEU A 13 -9.92 -8.44 -0.22
C LEU A 13 -8.60 -8.33 -0.96
N VAL A 14 -8.52 -8.94 -2.15
CA VAL A 14 -7.34 -8.89 -3.03
C VAL A 14 -7.74 -8.21 -4.33
N PHE A 15 -7.01 -7.18 -4.72
CA PHE A 15 -7.20 -6.47 -5.99
C PHE A 15 -5.83 -6.27 -6.64
N PHE A 16 -5.62 -6.87 -7.81
CA PHE A 16 -4.33 -6.82 -8.53
C PHE A 16 -3.11 -7.16 -7.65
N GLY A 17 -3.23 -8.16 -6.78
CA GLY A 17 -2.15 -8.59 -5.88
C GLY A 17 -2.00 -7.75 -4.60
N LEU A 18 -2.59 -6.56 -4.53
CA LEU A 18 -2.69 -5.77 -3.31
C LEU A 18 -3.81 -6.28 -2.42
N LYS A 19 -3.64 -6.19 -1.10
CA LYS A 19 -4.57 -6.75 -0.12
C LYS A 19 -4.94 -5.73 0.94
N GLY A 20 -6.22 -5.68 1.29
CA GLY A 20 -6.74 -4.86 2.40
C GLY A 20 -6.31 -3.39 2.32
N LYS A 21 -5.68 -2.87 3.39
CA LYS A 21 -5.26 -1.45 3.51
C LYS A 21 -4.38 -0.95 2.37
N TYR A 22 -3.58 -1.82 1.77
CA TYR A 22 -2.66 -1.46 0.69
C TYR A 22 -3.37 -1.11 -0.61
N ILE A 23 -4.61 -1.58 -0.82
CA ILE A 23 -5.45 -1.18 -1.97
C ILE A 23 -5.76 0.32 -1.88
N PHE A 24 -6.11 0.81 -0.69
CA PHE A 24 -6.41 2.22 -0.47
C PHE A 24 -5.17 3.10 -0.63
N TYR A 25 -4.01 2.64 -0.12
CA TYR A 25 -2.74 3.35 -0.33
C TYR A 25 -2.38 3.46 -1.82
N ALA A 26 -2.55 2.38 -2.59
CA ALA A 26 -2.25 2.41 -4.02
C ALA A 26 -3.22 3.32 -4.78
N GLY A 27 -4.50 3.29 -4.44
CA GLY A 27 -5.48 4.23 -4.97
C GLY A 27 -5.10 5.68 -4.70
N GLY A 28 -4.67 6.00 -3.47
CA GLY A 28 -4.21 7.34 -3.10
C GLY A 28 -2.96 7.78 -3.88
N VAL A 29 -1.98 6.89 -4.05
CA VAL A 29 -0.77 7.19 -4.83
C VAL A 29 -1.10 7.41 -6.31
N ILE A 30 -1.98 6.59 -6.90
CA ILE A 30 -2.39 6.76 -8.29
C ILE A 30 -3.15 8.09 -8.46
N ALA A 31 -4.14 8.37 -7.60
CA ALA A 31 -4.92 9.61 -7.68
C ALA A 31 -4.03 10.85 -7.50
N GLY A 32 -3.17 10.86 -6.49
CA GLY A 32 -2.20 11.94 -6.28
C GLY A 32 -1.18 12.06 -7.42
N GLY A 33 -0.76 10.93 -7.97
CA GLY A 33 0.14 10.85 -9.12
C GLY A 33 -0.43 11.47 -10.39
N VAL A 34 -1.71 11.25 -10.67
CA VAL A 34 -2.40 11.92 -11.79
C VAL A 34 -2.41 13.43 -11.60
N VAL A 35 -2.81 13.91 -10.42
CA VAL A 35 -2.83 15.35 -10.12
C VAL A 35 -1.43 15.95 -10.23
N ALA A 36 -0.41 15.29 -9.68
CA ALA A 36 0.97 15.72 -9.78
C ALA A 36 1.45 15.77 -11.23
N ALA A 37 1.18 14.73 -12.04
CA ALA A 37 1.55 14.71 -13.46
C ALA A 37 0.88 15.85 -14.24
N LEU A 38 -0.39 16.18 -13.95
CA LEU A 38 -1.08 17.31 -14.56
C LEU A 38 -0.42 18.65 -14.21
N ILE A 39 -0.02 18.84 -12.95
CA ILE A 39 0.68 20.06 -12.52
C ILE A 39 2.08 20.12 -13.17
N LEU A 40 2.85 19.03 -13.10
CA LEU A 40 4.20 18.97 -13.65
C LEU A 40 4.21 19.05 -15.18
N SER A 41 3.12 18.69 -15.87
CA SER A 41 3.02 18.82 -17.33
C SER A 41 3.20 20.26 -17.82
N LYS A 42 3.02 21.26 -16.94
CA LYS A 42 3.33 22.67 -17.22
C LYS A 42 4.82 22.91 -17.49
N LEU A 43 5.68 22.01 -17.04
CA LEU A 43 7.12 21.99 -17.31
C LEU A 43 7.47 21.21 -18.60
N GLY A 44 6.45 20.81 -19.38
CA GLY A 44 6.59 20.04 -20.60
C GLY A 44 6.70 18.52 -20.35
N LEU A 45 7.17 17.81 -21.37
CA LEU A 45 7.23 16.34 -21.39
C LEU A 45 8.02 15.76 -20.21
N LEU A 46 9.15 16.38 -19.85
CA LEU A 46 9.99 15.92 -18.75
C LEU A 46 9.25 15.96 -17.41
N GLY A 47 8.44 16.99 -17.17
CA GLY A 47 7.62 17.08 -15.96
C GLY A 47 6.57 15.97 -15.89
N SER A 48 5.87 15.72 -17.00
CA SER A 48 4.92 14.60 -17.10
C SER A 48 5.60 13.25 -16.87
N LEU A 49 6.79 13.06 -17.44
CA LEU A 49 7.57 11.81 -17.30
C LEU A 49 8.01 11.59 -15.85
N LEU A 50 8.48 12.64 -15.18
CA LEU A 50 8.81 12.60 -13.75
C LEU A 50 7.59 12.23 -12.90
N GLY A 51 6.44 12.84 -13.18
CA GLY A 51 5.18 12.51 -12.50
C GLY A 51 4.82 11.03 -12.64
N LEU A 52 4.95 10.46 -13.83
CA LEU A 52 4.71 9.05 -14.09
C LEU A 52 5.70 8.14 -13.36
N ILE A 53 7.00 8.46 -13.39
CA ILE A 53 8.05 7.66 -12.72
C ILE A 53 7.81 7.65 -11.20
N VAL A 54 7.52 8.80 -10.60
CA VAL A 54 7.25 8.91 -9.16
C VAL A 54 5.99 8.12 -8.79
N THR A 55 4.94 8.20 -9.60
CA THR A 55 3.70 7.45 -9.37
C THR A 55 3.93 5.95 -9.46
N GLY A 56 4.61 5.47 -10.50
CA GLY A 56 4.96 4.07 -10.67
C GLY A 56 5.86 3.55 -9.54
N GLY A 57 6.86 4.34 -9.15
CA GLY A 57 7.73 4.04 -8.00
C GLY A 57 6.96 3.98 -6.68
N GLY A 58 5.99 4.87 -6.47
CA GLY A 58 5.13 4.87 -5.29
C GLY A 58 4.24 3.62 -5.20
N VAL A 59 3.65 3.20 -6.33
CA VAL A 59 2.86 1.95 -6.37
C VAL A 59 3.76 0.74 -6.11
N TYR A 60 4.95 0.68 -6.73
CA TYR A 60 5.92 -0.38 -6.47
C TYR A 60 6.35 -0.43 -4.99
N PHE A 61 6.57 0.73 -4.38
CA PHE A 61 6.90 0.81 -2.96
C PHE A 61 5.79 0.25 -2.07
N ILE A 62 4.52 0.42 -2.45
CA ILE A 62 3.38 -0.16 -1.73
C ILE A 62 3.39 -1.69 -1.80
N PHE A 63 3.67 -2.29 -2.96
CA PHE A 63 3.84 -3.74 -3.07
C PHE A 63 4.96 -4.23 -2.15
N LYS A 64 6.13 -3.58 -2.21
CA LYS A 64 7.26 -3.93 -1.34
C LYS A 64 6.90 -3.76 0.14
N ARG A 65 6.15 -2.71 0.51
CA ARG A 65 5.71 -2.48 1.89
C ARG A 65 4.69 -3.54 2.33
N GLN A 66 3.81 -3.97 1.45
CA GLN A 66 2.86 -5.06 1.72
C GLN A 66 3.61 -6.36 2.06
N ASP A 67 4.63 -6.69 1.28
CA ASP A 67 5.37 -7.94 1.46
C ASP A 67 6.20 -7.93 2.75
N ASN A 68 6.77 -6.77 3.13
CA ASN A 68 7.61 -6.66 4.31
C ASN A 68 6.83 -6.54 5.64
N TYR A 69 5.72 -5.79 5.65
CA TYR A 69 4.98 -5.50 6.89
C TYR A 69 3.73 -6.35 7.07
N GLY A 70 3.19 -6.92 5.99
CA GLY A 70 1.95 -7.68 6.02
C GLY A 70 0.72 -6.82 6.36
N LEU A 71 -0.46 -7.43 6.35
CA LEU A 71 -1.72 -6.70 6.49
C LEU A 71 -2.00 -6.22 7.91
N TYR A 72 -1.54 -6.97 8.91
CA TYR A 72 -1.87 -6.76 10.31
C TYR A 72 -0.60 -6.52 11.10
N ASP A 73 -0.64 -5.50 11.96
CA ASP A 73 0.48 -5.20 12.84
C ASP A 73 0.59 -6.32 13.88
N LYS A 74 1.82 -6.80 14.10
CA LYS A 74 2.07 -7.82 15.10
C LYS A 74 1.91 -7.19 16.49
N THR A 75 0.82 -7.51 17.19
CA THR A 75 0.69 -7.19 18.61
C THR A 75 1.77 -7.94 19.38
N LYS A 76 2.71 -7.21 19.99
CA LYS A 76 3.64 -7.79 20.96
C LYS A 76 2.86 -8.10 22.23
N THR A 77 2.29 -9.28 22.33
CA THR A 77 1.80 -9.82 23.59
C THR A 77 3.03 -10.15 24.45
N SER A 78 3.45 -9.22 25.30
CA SER A 78 4.44 -9.45 26.35
C SER A 78 3.77 -10.15 27.53
N ILE A 79 3.48 -11.45 27.40
CA ILE A 79 3.25 -12.27 28.58
C ILE A 79 4.64 -12.54 29.16
N ARG A 80 5.03 -11.73 30.16
CA ARG A 80 6.09 -12.10 31.10
C ARG A 80 5.52 -13.22 31.98
N PHE A 81 6.16 -14.38 31.95
CA PHE A 81 6.06 -15.37 33.02
C PHE A 81 7.03 -14.98 34.14
#